data_AF-A0A3M1EHN5-F1
#
_entry.id   AF-A0A3M1EHN5-F1
#
_cell.length_a   1.000
_cell.length_b   1.000
_cell.length_c   1.000
_cell.angle_alpha   90.00
_cell.angle_beta   90.00
_cell.angle_gamma   90.00
#
_symmetry.space_group_name_H-M   'P 1'
#
loop_
_entity.id
_entity.type
_entity.pdbx_description
1 polymer ?
#
loop_
_entity_poly.entity_id
_entity_poly.type
_entity_poly.pdbx_seq_one_letter_code
_entity_poly.pdbx_strand_id
1 'polypeptide(L)'
;MTEKPYTHAMFESLVFDEEGEPVEVAYIGPEAHYVILDGDFRRHVEARAIDRQVVDWLKAQIDANKELVTQGMMNMLGKDDLFTKAMIDSSIKNVDQIMEYGLPEDARMMLGMMGFKVIVNIHGEVVRIEAPAQEMPGDYD
;
A
#
# COMPACT_ATOMS: atom_id res chain seq x y z
N MET A 1 17.46 20.14 -8.96
CA MET A 1 17.39 18.75 -9.46
C MET A 1 15.91 18.49 -9.68
N THR A 2 15.46 18.35 -10.92
CA THR A 2 14.04 18.08 -11.21
C THR A 2 13.80 16.62 -10.81
N GLU A 3 12.91 16.40 -9.83
CA GLU A 3 12.53 15.04 -9.46
C GLU A 3 11.91 14.33 -10.66
N LYS A 4 12.22 13.04 -10.81
CA LYS A 4 11.61 12.19 -11.86
C LYS A 4 10.09 12.19 -11.63
N PRO A 5 9.26 12.40 -12.66
CA PRO A 5 7.80 12.45 -12.48
C PRO A 5 7.29 11.13 -11.91
N TYR A 6 6.32 11.20 -11.00
CA TYR A 6 5.69 10.01 -10.41
C TYR A 6 4.55 9.52 -11.28
N THR A 7 4.85 8.60 -12.21
CA THR A 7 3.95 8.26 -13.32
C THR A 7 2.99 7.12 -13.01
N HIS A 8 2.84 6.71 -11.75
CA HIS A 8 2.00 5.58 -11.35
C HIS A 8 1.47 5.79 -9.93
N ALA A 9 0.26 5.30 -9.65
CA ALA A 9 -0.33 5.27 -8.32
C ALA A 9 -0.24 3.84 -7.77
N MET A 10 0.67 3.62 -6.83
CA MET A 10 1.06 2.31 -6.33
C MET A 10 -0.10 1.55 -5.69
N PHE A 11 -0.97 2.28 -4.98
CA PHE A 11 -2.13 1.74 -4.27
C PHE A 11 -3.46 2.07 -4.96
N GLU A 12 -3.44 2.34 -6.28
CA GLU A 12 -4.66 2.50 -7.07
C GLU A 12 -5.66 1.36 -6.81
N SER A 13 -6.95 1.71 -6.71
CA SER A 13 -8.04 0.80 -6.31
C SER A 13 -7.99 0.27 -4.87
N LEU A 14 -6.97 0.63 -4.08
CA LEU A 14 -6.87 0.34 -2.65
C LEU A 14 -7.00 1.58 -1.77
N VAL A 15 -7.11 2.77 -2.38
CA VAL A 15 -7.33 4.04 -1.68
C VAL A 15 -8.81 4.40 -1.69
N PHE A 16 -9.32 4.76 -0.51
CA PHE A 16 -10.70 5.14 -0.24
C PHE A 16 -10.73 6.44 0.55
N ASP A 17 -11.79 7.22 0.40
CA ASP A 17 -12.02 8.40 1.22
C ASP A 17 -12.63 8.05 2.59
N GLU A 18 -12.89 9.07 3.42
CA GLU A 18 -13.47 8.92 4.75
C GLU A 18 -14.90 8.38 4.75
N GLU A 19 -15.64 8.52 3.63
CA GLU A 19 -16.97 7.94 3.45
C GLU A 19 -16.91 6.47 3.03
N GLY A 20 -15.71 5.99 2.68
CA GLY A 20 -15.45 4.62 2.24
C GLY A 20 -15.65 4.43 0.75
N GLU A 21 -15.74 5.52 -0.02
CA GLU A 21 -15.85 5.48 -1.47
C GLU A 21 -14.46 5.35 -2.11
N PRO A 22 -14.33 4.55 -3.20
CA PRO A 22 -13.04 4.36 -3.86
C PRO A 22 -12.57 5.64 -4.53
N VAL A 23 -11.28 5.94 -4.37
CA VAL A 23 -10.65 7.13 -4.93
C VAL A 23 -10.11 6.83 -6.33
N GLU A 24 -10.52 7.63 -7.31
CA GLU A 24 -10.06 7.51 -8.70
C GLU A 24 -8.62 8.00 -8.87
N VAL A 25 -7.96 7.55 -9.94
CA VAL A 25 -6.64 8.06 -10.36
C VAL A 25 -6.79 8.87 -11.64
N ALA A 26 -6.19 10.06 -11.64
CA ALA A 26 -6.08 10.92 -12.81
C ALA A 26 -4.62 11.32 -13.03
N TYR A 27 -4.30 11.75 -14.25
CA TYR A 27 -2.95 12.17 -14.62
C TYR A 27 -2.94 13.66 -14.96
N ILE A 28 -2.10 14.43 -14.28
CA ILE A 28 -1.83 15.84 -14.60
C ILE A 28 -0.45 15.89 -15.27
N GLY A 29 -0.44 16.01 -16.59
CA GLY A 29 0.78 15.76 -17.36
C GLY A 29 1.23 14.30 -17.20
N PRO A 30 2.51 14.03 -16.86
CA PRO A 30 2.98 12.68 -16.60
C PRO A 30 2.71 12.18 -15.17
N GLU A 31 2.18 13.02 -14.27
CA GLU A 31 2.12 12.70 -12.83
C GLU A 31 0.77 12.15 -12.41
N ALA A 32 0.80 11.00 -11.71
CA ALA A 32 -0.37 10.35 -11.15
C ALA A 32 -0.88 11.11 -9.92
N HIS A 33 -2.19 11.29 -9.85
CA HIS A 33 -2.90 11.96 -8.76
C HIS A 33 -4.11 11.13 -8.36
N TYR A 34 -4.35 11.02 -7.06
CA TYR A 34 -5.61 10.54 -6.52
C TYR A 34 -6.65 11.67 -6.55
N VAL A 35 -7.89 11.34 -6.92
CA VAL A 35 -8.99 12.30 -7.04
C VAL A 35 -9.98 12.09 -5.91
N ILE A 36 -9.83 12.89 -4.85
CA ILE A 36 -10.65 12.81 -3.65
C ILE A 36 -11.82 13.78 -3.79
N LEU A 37 -13.04 13.30 -3.54
CA LEU A 37 -14.24 14.13 -3.59
C LEU A 37 -14.35 14.97 -2.31
N ASP A 38 -14.68 16.24 -2.48
CA ASP A 38 -14.97 17.20 -1.42
C ASP A 38 -16.25 17.94 -1.81
N GLY A 39 -17.39 17.30 -1.54
CA GLY A 39 -18.67 17.68 -2.12
C GLY A 39 -18.64 17.63 -3.65
N ASP A 40 -18.96 18.75 -4.30
CA ASP A 40 -18.91 18.88 -5.76
C ASP A 40 -17.48 19.13 -6.31
N PHE A 41 -16.48 19.25 -5.42
CA PHE A 41 -15.10 19.56 -5.81
C PHE A 41 -14.24 18.30 -5.92
N ARG A 42 -13.47 18.20 -7.01
CA ARG A 42 -12.52 17.11 -7.26
C ARG A 42 -11.12 17.56 -6.86
N ARG A 43 -10.62 17.10 -5.71
CA ARG A 43 -9.27 17.43 -5.23
C ARG A 43 -8.28 16.45 -5.82
N HIS A 44 -7.35 16.97 -6.62
CA HIS A 44 -6.24 16.19 -7.15
C HIS A 44 -5.09 16.25 -6.15
N VAL A 45 -4.74 15.11 -5.56
CA VAL A 45 -3.61 14.97 -4.63
C VAL A 45 -2.55 14.10 -5.29
N GLU A 46 -1.29 14.52 -5.26
CA GLU A 46 -0.18 13.76 -5.82
C GLU A 46 -0.14 12.34 -5.26
N ALA A 47 -0.13 11.33 -6.15
CA ALA A 47 -0.15 9.94 -5.72
C ALA A 47 1.07 9.59 -4.87
N ARG A 48 2.22 10.19 -5.19
CA ARG A 48 3.46 10.07 -4.42
C ARG A 48 3.28 10.41 -2.94
N ALA A 49 2.52 11.47 -2.63
CA ALA A 49 2.35 11.93 -1.25
C ALA A 49 1.55 10.93 -0.41
N ILE A 50 0.51 10.33 -0.99
CA ILE A 50 -0.30 9.29 -0.33
C ILE A 50 0.49 7.99 -0.26
N ASP A 51 1.04 7.52 -1.38
CA ASP A 51 1.76 6.25 -1.47
C ASP A 51 2.97 6.22 -0.51
N ARG A 52 3.66 7.35 -0.33
CA ARG A 52 4.77 7.47 0.62
C ARG A 52 4.32 7.26 2.07
N GLN A 53 3.18 7.84 2.47
CA GLN A 53 2.64 7.66 3.82
C GLN A 53 2.29 6.19 4.09
N VAL A 54 1.70 5.50 3.11
CA VAL A 54 1.36 4.07 3.22
C VAL A 54 2.62 3.22 3.36
N VAL A 55 3.63 3.50 2.53
CA VAL A 55 4.92 2.82 2.59
C VAL A 55 5.62 3.03 3.93
N ASP A 56 5.63 4.26 4.44
CA ASP A 56 6.26 4.57 5.73
C ASP A 56 5.50 3.92 6.90
N TRP A 57 4.17 3.79 6.81
CA TRP A 57 3.39 2.98 7.75
C TRP A 57 3.74 1.49 7.69
N LEU A 58 3.85 0.89 6.49
CA LEU A 58 4.25 -0.51 6.33
C LEU A 58 5.63 -0.79 6.93
N LYS A 59 6.60 0.12 6.71
CA LYS A 59 7.92 0.05 7.35
C LYS A 59 7.81 0.02 8.87
N ALA A 60 7.02 0.94 9.44
CA ALA A 60 6.81 1.01 10.88
C ALA A 60 6.18 -0.27 11.45
N GLN A 61 5.23 -0.88 10.75
CA GLN A 61 4.63 -2.16 11.17
C GLN A 61 5.65 -3.31 11.17
N ILE A 62 6.50 -3.39 10.14
CA ILE A 62 7.57 -4.40 10.08
C ILE A 62 8.56 -4.19 11.23
N ASP A 63 8.96 -2.93 11.48
CA ASP A 63 9.88 -2.58 12.57
C ASP A 63 9.31 -2.88 13.95
N ALA A 64 8.02 -2.61 14.17
CA ALA A 64 7.32 -2.89 15.43
C ALA A 64 7.12 -4.39 15.69
N ASN A 65 6.99 -5.20 14.63
CA ASN A 65 6.69 -6.64 14.73
C ASN A 65 7.86 -7.55 14.35
N LYS A 66 9.12 -7.06 14.36
CA LYS A 66 10.31 -7.81 13.91
C LYS A 66 10.41 -9.25 14.43
N GLU A 67 10.02 -9.50 15.69
CA GLU A 67 10.07 -10.82 16.32
C GLU A 67 8.93 -11.75 15.86
N LEU A 68 7.72 -11.22 15.60
CA LEU A 68 6.55 -11.99 15.13
C LEU A 68 6.56 -12.21 13.61
N VAL A 69 7.03 -11.22 12.85
CA VAL A 69 7.14 -11.26 11.39
C VAL A 69 8.07 -12.40 10.95
N THR A 70 9.10 -12.71 11.73
CA THR A 70 10.02 -13.82 11.44
C THR A 70 9.33 -15.19 11.46
N GLN A 71 8.32 -15.39 12.32
CA GLN A 71 7.57 -16.65 12.43
C GLN A 71 6.33 -16.68 11.52
N GLY A 72 5.59 -15.57 11.41
CA GLY A 72 4.42 -15.45 10.53
C GLY A 72 4.78 -15.49 9.05
N MET A 73 5.90 -14.86 8.65
CA MET A 73 6.43 -14.97 7.29
C MET A 73 6.88 -16.40 6.99
N MET A 74 7.43 -17.17 7.94
CA MET A 74 7.80 -18.58 7.68
C MET A 74 6.59 -19.48 7.38
N ASN A 75 5.42 -19.20 7.96
CA ASN A 75 4.20 -19.95 7.66
C ASN A 75 3.50 -19.48 6.37
N MET A 76 3.67 -18.21 5.97
CA MET A 76 3.15 -17.69 4.69
C MET A 76 4.08 -17.93 3.49
N LEU A 77 5.41 -18.00 3.71
CA LEU A 77 6.42 -18.36 2.71
C LEU A 77 6.47 -19.87 2.43
N GLY A 78 5.58 -20.64 3.07
CA GLY A 78 5.51 -22.10 3.04
C GLY A 78 4.39 -22.68 2.17
N LYS A 79 3.99 -22.02 1.07
CA LYS A 79 3.36 -22.63 -0.12
C LYS A 79 3.06 -21.53 -1.15
N ASP A 80 3.44 -21.79 -2.39
CA ASP A 80 3.22 -20.97 -3.59
C ASP A 80 4.28 -19.89 -3.87
N ASP A 81 5.30 -20.41 -4.56
CA ASP A 81 6.61 -19.89 -4.93
C ASP A 81 6.54 -18.96 -6.15
N LEU A 82 6.03 -17.73 -5.95
CA LEU A 82 6.28 -16.60 -6.87
C LEU A 82 6.82 -15.35 -6.15
N PHE A 83 6.61 -15.24 -4.84
CA PHE A 83 7.15 -14.15 -4.00
C PHE A 83 8.52 -14.47 -3.39
N THR A 84 8.82 -15.75 -3.17
CA THR A 84 9.94 -16.22 -2.33
C THR A 84 11.32 -16.04 -2.99
N LYS A 85 11.44 -16.18 -4.32
CA LYS A 85 12.75 -16.04 -5.00
C LYS A 85 13.16 -14.61 -5.32
N ALA A 86 12.21 -13.68 -5.45
CA ALA A 86 12.51 -12.26 -5.71
C ALA A 86 12.70 -11.46 -4.42
N MET A 87 12.01 -11.84 -3.32
CA MET A 87 11.98 -10.99 -2.12
C MET A 87 13.09 -11.25 -1.10
N ILE A 88 13.62 -12.47 -1.01
CA ILE A 88 14.31 -12.90 0.22
C ILE A 88 15.73 -12.37 0.40
N ASP A 89 16.44 -11.93 -0.64
CA ASP A 89 17.79 -11.34 -0.46
C ASP A 89 17.84 -9.80 -0.61
N SER A 90 16.75 -9.17 -1.08
CA SER A 90 16.80 -7.77 -1.53
C SER A 90 15.74 -6.84 -0.94
N SER A 91 14.66 -7.32 -0.32
CA SER A 91 13.44 -6.49 -0.16
C SER A 91 13.34 -5.68 1.14
N ILE A 92 14.11 -5.99 2.18
CA ILE A 92 14.05 -5.19 3.44
C ILE A 92 14.90 -3.92 3.35
N LYS A 93 15.88 -3.85 2.42
CA LYS A 93 16.73 -2.67 2.20
C LYS A 93 16.25 -1.74 1.08
N ASN A 94 15.21 -2.13 0.33
CA ASN A 94 14.82 -1.48 -0.92
C ASN A 94 13.34 -1.07 -0.96
N VAL A 95 12.73 -0.72 0.18
CA VAL A 95 11.36 -0.21 0.18
C VAL A 95 11.23 1.09 -0.64
N ASP A 96 12.31 1.86 -0.75
CA ASP A 96 12.38 3.02 -1.66
C ASP A 96 12.38 2.61 -3.15
N GLN A 97 12.81 1.40 -3.51
CA GLN A 97 12.67 0.88 -4.89
C GLN A 97 11.22 0.48 -5.20
N ILE A 98 10.43 0.09 -4.20
CA ILE A 98 9.00 -0.22 -4.43
C ILE A 98 8.27 1.03 -4.90
N MET A 99 8.63 2.21 -4.39
CA MET A 99 8.10 3.48 -4.90
C MET A 99 8.50 3.77 -6.36
N GLU A 100 9.62 3.22 -6.85
CA GLU A 100 10.06 3.41 -8.24
C GLU A 100 9.39 2.43 -9.22
N TYR A 101 9.16 1.18 -8.80
CA TYR A 101 8.63 0.13 -9.67
C TYR A 101 7.11 -0.12 -9.50
N GLY A 102 6.52 0.35 -8.40
CA GLY A 102 5.13 0.09 -8.05
C GLY A 102 4.89 -1.34 -7.55
N LEU A 103 3.63 -1.67 -7.27
CA LEU A 103 3.20 -3.05 -7.00
C LEU A 103 2.79 -3.73 -8.31
N PRO A 104 3.14 -5.00 -8.53
CA PRO A 104 2.53 -5.81 -9.58
C PRO A 104 1.00 -5.82 -9.45
N GLU A 105 0.29 -5.78 -10.57
CA GLU A 105 -1.19 -5.73 -10.58
C GLU A 105 -1.81 -6.89 -9.79
N ASP A 106 -1.32 -8.11 -10.00
CA ASP A 106 -1.78 -9.32 -9.28
C ASP A 106 -1.62 -9.18 -7.76
N ALA A 107 -0.50 -8.61 -7.31
CA ALA A 107 -0.23 -8.38 -5.89
C ALA A 107 -1.22 -7.36 -5.30
N ARG A 108 -1.50 -6.28 -6.05
CA ARG A 108 -2.44 -5.22 -5.66
C ARG A 108 -3.87 -5.75 -5.57
N MET A 109 -4.30 -6.55 -6.56
CA MET A 109 -5.61 -7.20 -6.53
C MET A 109 -5.74 -8.16 -5.34
N MET A 110 -4.70 -8.94 -5.07
CA MET A 110 -4.68 -9.85 -3.92
C MET A 110 -4.82 -9.08 -2.59
N LEU A 111 -4.11 -7.96 -2.42
CA LEU A 111 -4.23 -7.10 -1.25
C LEU A 111 -5.68 -6.60 -1.07
N GLY A 112 -6.30 -6.11 -2.14
CA GLY A 112 -7.70 -5.67 -2.11
C GLY A 112 -8.67 -6.78 -1.73
N MET A 113 -8.50 -7.98 -2.27
CA MET A 113 -9.32 -9.16 -1.91
C MET A 113 -9.16 -9.57 -0.45
N MET A 114 -7.98 -9.38 0.14
CA MET A 114 -7.73 -9.62 1.57
C MET A 114 -8.28 -8.50 2.46
N GLY A 115 -8.93 -7.49 1.89
CA GLY A 115 -9.49 -6.37 2.63
C GLY A 115 -8.48 -5.27 2.96
N PHE A 116 -7.34 -5.23 2.28
CA PHE A 116 -6.41 -4.10 2.43
C PHE A 116 -7.05 -2.81 1.88
N LYS A 117 -7.13 -1.77 2.72
CA LYS A 117 -7.65 -0.45 2.34
C LYS A 117 -6.85 0.66 2.99
N VAL A 118 -6.59 1.70 2.22
CA VAL A 118 -5.98 2.95 2.69
C VAL A 118 -7.07 4.01 2.72
N ILE A 119 -7.39 4.51 3.90
CA ILE A 119 -8.39 5.56 4.09
C ILE A 119 -7.65 6.90 4.18
N VAL A 120 -8.02 7.85 3.33
CA VAL A 120 -7.43 9.20 3.28
C VAL A 120 -8.48 10.28 3.52
N ASN A 121 -8.07 11.40 4.13
CA ASN A 121 -8.93 12.59 4.22
C ASN A 121 -8.87 13.43 2.93
N ILE A 122 -9.66 14.51 2.90
CA ILE A 122 -9.72 15.44 1.75
C ILE A 122 -8.37 16.11 1.40
N HIS A 123 -7.40 16.09 2.31
CA HIS A 123 -6.04 16.62 2.07
C HIS A 123 -5.07 15.54 1.57
N GLY A 124 -5.50 14.28 1.47
CA GLY A 124 -4.66 13.13 1.15
C GLY A 124 -3.76 12.69 2.29
N GLU A 125 -4.12 13.03 3.54
CA GLU A 125 -3.47 12.46 4.72
C GLU A 125 -4.07 11.09 5.00
N VAL A 126 -3.22 10.09 5.21
CA VAL A 126 -3.67 8.74 5.55
C VAL A 126 -4.17 8.72 6.99
N VAL A 127 -5.49 8.57 7.17
CA VAL A 127 -6.14 8.57 8.49
C VAL A 127 -6.24 7.17 9.08
N ARG A 128 -6.32 6.14 8.23
CA ARG A 128 -6.45 4.73 8.66
C ARG A 128 -5.98 3.80 7.57
N ILE A 129 -5.32 2.71 7.95
CA ILE A 129 -5.02 1.59 7.05
C ILE A 129 -5.70 0.35 7.63
N GLU A 130 -6.59 -0.25 6.86
CA GLU A 130 -7.14 -1.57 7.12
C GLU A 130 -6.20 -2.56 6.44
N ALA A 131 -5.55 -3.40 7.22
CA ALA A 131 -4.73 -4.51 6.71
C ALA A 131 -5.35 -5.81 7.22
N PRO A 132 -5.26 -6.92 6.45
CA PRO A 132 -5.65 -8.22 6.96
C PRO A 132 -4.83 -8.53 8.22
N ALA A 133 -5.45 -8.41 9.38
CA ALA A 133 -4.90 -9.01 10.58
C ALA A 133 -5.00 -10.52 10.37
N GLN A 134 -3.86 -11.20 10.45
CA GLN A 134 -3.86 -12.64 10.57
C GLN A 134 -4.70 -12.95 11.83
N GLU A 135 -5.93 -13.44 11.66
CA GLU A 135 -6.60 -14.16 12.74
C GLU A 135 -5.66 -15.31 13.06
N MET A 136 -4.81 -15.14 14.08
CA MET A 136 -4.10 -16.28 14.64
C MET A 136 -5.19 -17.24 15.06
N PRO A 137 -5.27 -18.46 14.50
CA PRO A 137 -6.18 -19.46 15.02
C PRO A 137 -5.83 -19.60 16.49
N GLY A 138 -6.75 -19.11 17.34
CA GLY A 138 -6.60 -19.21 18.78
C GLY A 138 -6.37 -20.67 19.10
N ASP A 139 -5.32 -20.92 19.87
CA ASP A 139 -5.11 -22.16 20.60
C ASP A 139 -6.44 -22.47 21.31
N TYR A 140 -7.19 -23.44 20.78
CA TYR A 140 -8.28 -24.06 21.53
C TYR A 140 -7.60 -25.12 22.40
N ASP A 141 -7.53 -24.79 23.69
CA ASP A 141 -7.08 -25.59 24.84
C ASP A 141 -7.51 -27.08 24.76
#